data_AF-A0A841L9D0-F1
#
_entry.id   AF-A0A841L9D0-F1
#
_cell.length_a   1.000
_cell.length_b   1.000
_cell.length_c   1.000
_cell.angle_alpha   90.00
_cell.angle_beta   90.00
_cell.angle_gamma   90.00
#
_symmetry.space_group_name_H-M   'P 1'
#
loop_
_entity.id
_entity.type
_entity.pdbx_description
1 polymer ?
#
loop_
_entity_poly.entity_id
_entity_poly.type
_entity_poly.pdbx_seq_one_letter_code
_entity_poly.pdbx_strand_id
1 'polypeptide(L)'
;MDKLQELYEKLSEFMDHFIVKYSYENRGILKKMRIDSRLNMNIEEEEWCKLFLYKSCLNHCAKIVLMRLIEDRGLGHDKLNEKGLEKWRDFVKNLGKDFDILYHIGLLDLQGDENVSIRGIFKKSDYDIFGIDKELADLIIEKFSAVTFGDLRREDIIQLFNRLYTLEDREIMRLEAFHKDAPALTYILKLEKKNVLL
;
A
#
# COMPACT_ATOMS: atom_id res chain seq x y z
N MET A 1 -4.58 23.81 3.19
CA MET A 1 -5.14 22.51 3.59
C MET A 1 -4.10 21.84 4.49
N ASP A 2 -4.52 21.21 5.59
CA ASP A 2 -3.60 20.43 6.42
C ASP A 2 -3.03 19.27 5.60
N LYS A 3 -1.73 19.01 5.69
CA LYS A 3 -1.06 17.98 4.86
C LYS A 3 -1.58 16.58 5.15
N LEU A 4 -1.89 16.29 6.42
CA LEU A 4 -2.49 15.02 6.80
C LEU A 4 -3.90 14.88 6.26
N GLN A 5 -4.67 15.97 6.23
CA GLN A 5 -5.96 15.99 5.55
C GLN A 5 -5.83 15.70 4.06
N GLU A 6 -4.88 16.35 3.38
CA GLU A 6 -4.62 16.12 1.95
C GLU A 6 -4.24 14.66 1.65
N LEU A 7 -3.33 14.09 2.43
CA LEU A 7 -2.91 12.70 2.30
C LEU A 7 -4.05 11.73 2.56
N TYR A 8 -4.88 12.01 3.56
CA TYR A 8 -6.07 11.22 3.85
C TYR A 8 -7.02 11.22 2.66
N GLU A 9 -7.37 12.38 2.10
CA GLU A 9 -8.29 12.49 0.97
C GLU A 9 -7.76 11.74 -0.26
N LYS A 10 -6.48 11.92 -0.60
CA LYS A 10 -5.85 11.22 -1.73
C LYS A 10 -5.81 9.70 -1.53
N LEU A 11 -5.56 9.22 -0.31
CA LEU A 11 -5.57 7.79 0.00
C LEU A 11 -6.98 7.22 0.02
N SER A 12 -7.96 7.93 0.55
CA SER A 12 -9.37 7.53 0.49
C SER A 12 -9.85 7.39 -0.95
N GLU A 13 -9.50 8.33 -1.83
CA GLU A 13 -9.83 8.24 -3.26
C GLU A 13 -9.17 7.03 -3.93
N PHE A 14 -7.89 6.75 -3.61
CA PHE A 14 -7.22 5.53 -4.07
C PHE A 14 -7.93 4.27 -3.55
N MET A 15 -8.31 4.25 -2.28
CA MET A 15 -9.02 3.12 -1.67
C MET A 15 -10.34 2.87 -2.38
N ASP A 16 -11.14 3.90 -2.63
CA ASP A 16 -12.43 3.76 -3.31
C ASP A 16 -12.25 3.14 -4.71
N HIS A 17 -11.29 3.64 -5.51
CA HIS A 17 -10.99 3.09 -6.82
C HIS A 17 -10.53 1.62 -6.74
N PHE A 18 -9.62 1.31 -5.82
CA PHE A 18 -9.09 -0.04 -5.63
C PHE A 18 -10.19 -1.03 -5.22
N ILE A 19 -11.03 -0.65 -4.26
CA ILE A 19 -12.13 -1.51 -3.77
C ILE A 19 -13.17 -1.72 -4.87
N VAL A 20 -13.60 -0.66 -5.57
CA VAL A 20 -14.58 -0.79 -6.65
C VAL A 20 -14.05 -1.73 -7.74
N LYS A 21 -12.82 -1.50 -8.21
CA LYS A 21 -12.17 -2.31 -9.24
C LYS A 21 -12.13 -3.80 -8.87
N TYR A 22 -11.65 -4.11 -7.66
CA TYR A 22 -11.40 -5.50 -7.26
C TYR A 22 -12.56 -6.18 -6.52
N SER A 23 -13.68 -5.50 -6.27
CA SER A 23 -14.87 -6.11 -5.64
C SER A 23 -15.54 -7.19 -6.51
N TYR A 24 -15.39 -7.10 -7.83
CA TYR A 24 -15.96 -8.04 -8.79
C TYR A 24 -14.90 -8.94 -9.44
N GLU A 25 -13.66 -8.49 -9.50
CA GLU A 25 -12.54 -9.25 -10.02
C GLU A 25 -12.06 -10.30 -9.00
N ASN A 26 -11.42 -11.37 -9.48
CA ASN A 26 -10.73 -12.35 -8.64
C ASN A 26 -11.58 -13.14 -7.63
N ARG A 27 -12.92 -13.07 -7.65
CA ARG A 27 -13.81 -13.89 -6.79
C ARG A 27 -13.46 -15.38 -6.79
N GLY A 28 -13.16 -15.94 -7.97
CA GLY A 28 -12.74 -17.35 -8.08
C GLY A 28 -11.43 -17.65 -7.36
N ILE A 29 -10.46 -16.73 -7.40
CA ILE A 29 -9.18 -16.89 -6.72
C ILE A 29 -9.34 -16.72 -5.21
N LEU A 30 -10.14 -15.75 -4.78
CA LEU A 30 -10.45 -15.53 -3.35
C LEU A 30 -11.16 -16.74 -2.74
N LYS A 31 -12.13 -17.35 -3.45
CA LYS A 31 -12.76 -18.62 -3.03
C LYS A 31 -11.72 -19.71 -2.78
N LYS A 32 -10.78 -19.88 -3.71
CA LYS A 32 -9.69 -20.86 -3.57
C LYS A 32 -8.81 -20.55 -2.36
N MET A 33 -8.39 -19.29 -2.19
CA MET A 33 -7.56 -18.87 -1.05
C MET A 33 -8.28 -19.06 0.29
N ARG A 34 -9.59 -18.78 0.36
CA ARG A 34 -10.41 -19.06 1.54
C ARG A 34 -10.39 -20.54 1.90
N ILE A 35 -10.65 -21.41 0.93
CA ILE A 35 -10.63 -22.88 1.13
C ILE A 35 -9.25 -23.34 1.61
N ASP A 36 -8.20 -22.87 0.96
CA ASP A 36 -6.81 -23.22 1.30
C ASP A 36 -6.41 -22.69 2.69
N SER A 37 -6.99 -21.58 3.15
CA SER A 37 -6.63 -20.94 4.41
C SER A 37 -6.97 -21.78 5.64
N ARG A 38 -8.04 -22.60 5.59
CA ARG A 38 -8.62 -23.40 6.70
C ARG A 38 -8.93 -22.67 8.03
N LEU A 39 -8.42 -21.45 8.23
CA LEU A 39 -8.46 -20.68 9.46
C LEU A 39 -9.73 -19.84 9.61
N ASN A 40 -10.49 -19.68 8.53
CA ASN A 40 -11.63 -18.75 8.47
C ASN A 40 -12.85 -19.35 7.76
N MET A 41 -13.05 -20.67 7.85
CA MET A 41 -14.23 -21.32 7.24
C MET A 41 -15.55 -20.84 7.86
N ASN A 42 -15.51 -20.33 9.09
CA ASN A 42 -16.68 -19.83 9.83
C ASN A 42 -17.12 -18.43 9.38
N ILE A 43 -16.28 -17.72 8.61
CA ILE A 43 -16.63 -16.43 8.02
C ILE A 43 -17.34 -16.71 6.70
N GLU A 44 -18.50 -16.10 6.50
CA GLU A 44 -19.24 -16.16 5.23
C GLU A 44 -18.36 -15.74 4.04
N GLU A 45 -18.61 -16.30 2.86
CA GLU A 45 -17.71 -16.11 1.71
C GLU A 45 -17.53 -14.64 1.35
N GLU A 46 -18.65 -13.92 1.30
CA GLU A 46 -18.69 -12.51 0.91
C GLU A 46 -17.93 -11.63 1.91
N GLU A 47 -18.12 -11.87 3.21
CA GLU A 47 -17.40 -11.16 4.26
C GLU A 47 -15.90 -11.50 4.22
N TRP A 48 -15.54 -12.75 3.97
CA TRP A 48 -14.13 -13.13 3.81
C TRP A 48 -13.48 -12.38 2.65
N CYS A 49 -14.16 -12.30 1.51
CA CYS A 49 -13.67 -11.58 0.33
C CYS A 49 -13.51 -10.08 0.62
N LYS A 50 -14.49 -9.49 1.31
CA LYS A 50 -14.46 -8.08 1.74
C LYS A 50 -13.26 -7.81 2.66
N LEU A 51 -13.08 -8.58 3.73
CA LEU A 51 -11.96 -8.42 4.67
C LEU A 51 -10.62 -8.57 3.97
N PHE A 52 -10.49 -9.55 3.07
CA PHE A 52 -9.27 -9.76 2.30
C PHE A 52 -8.96 -8.59 1.38
N LEU A 53 -9.96 -8.09 0.66
CA LEU A 53 -9.83 -6.96 -0.23
C LEU A 53 -9.45 -5.67 0.52
N TYR A 54 -10.11 -5.38 1.64
CA TYR A 54 -9.78 -4.22 2.47
C TYR A 54 -8.37 -4.29 3.06
N LYS A 55 -7.95 -5.46 3.56
CA LYS A 55 -6.58 -5.64 4.07
C LYS A 55 -5.53 -5.49 2.97
N SER A 56 -5.80 -5.99 1.77
CA SER A 56 -4.93 -5.75 0.62
C SER A 56 -4.84 -4.26 0.29
N CYS A 57 -5.98 -3.57 0.20
CA CYS A 57 -6.03 -2.15 -0.09
C CYS A 57 -5.21 -1.31 0.90
N LEU A 58 -5.38 -1.55 2.20
CA LEU A 58 -4.60 -0.89 3.25
C LEU A 58 -3.10 -1.24 3.19
N ASN A 59 -2.75 -2.45 2.79
CA ASN A 59 -1.35 -2.84 2.56
C ASN A 59 -0.73 -2.07 1.38
N HIS A 60 -1.48 -1.86 0.29
CA HIS A 60 -1.03 -1.02 -0.82
C HIS A 60 -0.89 0.45 -0.41
N CYS A 61 -1.84 0.99 0.36
CA CYS A 61 -1.72 2.33 0.94
C CYS A 61 -0.43 2.46 1.77
N ALA A 62 -0.15 1.47 2.62
CA ALA A 62 1.08 1.46 3.43
C ALA A 62 2.34 1.42 2.57
N LYS A 63 2.35 0.61 1.50
CA LYS A 63 3.48 0.55 0.54
C LYS A 63 3.70 1.89 -0.16
N ILE A 64 2.64 2.55 -0.62
CA ILE A 64 2.74 3.86 -1.29
C ILE A 64 3.35 4.89 -0.34
N VAL A 65 2.81 5.02 0.87
CA VAL A 65 3.29 5.99 1.87
C VAL A 65 4.75 5.71 2.25
N LEU A 66 5.10 4.46 2.53
CA LEU A 66 6.45 4.09 2.95
C LEU A 66 7.46 4.22 1.82
N MET A 67 7.10 3.87 0.59
CA MET A 67 7.96 4.06 -0.58
C MET A 67 8.28 5.54 -0.80
N ARG A 68 7.25 6.40 -0.80
CA ARG A 68 7.45 7.85 -0.94
C ARG A 68 8.28 8.44 0.21
N LEU A 69 8.08 7.96 1.43
CA LEU A 69 8.87 8.37 2.60
C LEU A 69 10.35 7.98 2.46
N ILE A 70 10.64 6.76 2.00
CA ILE A 70 12.01 6.26 1.78
C ILE A 70 12.71 7.10 0.69
N GLU A 71 12.02 7.34 -0.42
CA GLU A 71 12.53 8.17 -1.52
C GLU A 71 12.86 9.59 -1.05
N ASP A 72 11.91 10.26 -0.38
CA ASP A 72 12.07 11.65 0.00
C ASP A 72 13.07 11.87 1.15
N ARG A 73 13.37 10.82 1.93
CA ARG A 73 14.46 10.82 2.91
C ARG A 73 15.83 10.42 2.32
N GLY A 74 15.89 10.10 1.03
CA GLY A 74 17.12 9.66 0.37
C GLY A 74 17.62 8.29 0.84
N LEU A 75 16.73 7.47 1.40
CA LEU A 75 17.04 6.11 1.89
C LEU A 75 16.91 5.05 0.79
N GLY A 76 16.48 5.44 -0.42
CA GLY A 76 16.34 4.57 -1.56
C GLY A 76 16.39 5.35 -2.87
N HIS A 77 16.23 4.66 -4.00
CA HIS A 77 16.22 5.30 -5.31
C HIS A 77 14.89 5.99 -5.60
N ASP A 78 14.96 7.23 -6.08
CA ASP A 78 13.80 7.97 -6.59
C ASP A 78 13.05 7.18 -7.68
N LYS A 79 11.76 6.90 -7.48
CA LYS A 79 10.86 6.34 -8.50
C LYS A 79 9.59 7.17 -8.63
N LEU A 80 8.83 7.33 -7.56
CA LEU A 80 7.49 7.91 -7.60
C LEU A 80 7.44 9.42 -7.32
N ASN A 81 8.46 10.03 -6.68
CA ASN A 81 8.59 11.50 -6.62
C ASN A 81 8.82 12.13 -8.00
N GLU A 82 8.67 13.45 -8.07
CA GLU A 82 8.99 14.26 -9.24
C GLU A 82 10.38 13.96 -9.83
N LYS A 83 11.41 13.79 -9.00
CA LYS A 83 12.78 13.46 -9.45
C LYS A 83 12.85 12.10 -10.15
N GLY A 84 12.17 11.10 -9.60
CA GLY A 84 12.08 9.76 -10.16
C GLY A 84 11.32 9.77 -11.48
N LEU A 85 10.23 10.54 -11.55
CA LEU A 85 9.42 10.69 -12.76
C LEU A 85 10.12 11.47 -13.88
N GLU A 86 10.96 12.44 -13.53
CA GLU A 86 11.82 13.14 -14.51
C GLU A 86 12.84 12.16 -15.11
N LYS A 87 13.57 11.43 -14.25
CA LYS A 87 14.50 10.37 -14.68
C LYS A 87 13.82 9.31 -15.53
N TRP A 88 12.62 8.88 -15.14
CA TRP A 88 11.84 7.91 -15.90
C TRP A 88 11.50 8.45 -17.28
N ARG A 89 10.93 9.66 -17.38
CA ARG A 89 10.57 10.29 -18.65
C ARG A 89 11.78 10.45 -19.58
N ASP A 90 12.93 10.82 -19.03
CA ASP A 90 14.19 10.94 -19.77
C ASP A 90 14.72 9.58 -20.25
N PHE A 91 14.52 8.53 -19.46
CA PHE A 91 14.94 7.17 -19.80
C PHE A 91 14.05 6.57 -20.88
N VAL A 92 12.72 6.67 -20.71
CA VAL A 92 11.81 5.90 -21.55
C VAL A 92 11.63 6.46 -22.94
N LYS A 93 11.89 7.76 -23.19
CA LYS A 93 11.78 8.61 -24.44
C LYS A 93 10.65 8.31 -25.44
N ASN A 94 10.30 7.05 -25.66
CA ASN A 94 9.28 6.47 -26.53
C ASN A 94 8.29 5.50 -25.84
N LEU A 95 8.49 5.04 -24.58
CA LEU A 95 7.58 4.08 -23.90
C LEU A 95 6.42 4.72 -23.11
N GLY A 96 6.26 6.05 -23.11
CA GLY A 96 5.07 6.70 -22.54
C GLY A 96 4.86 6.52 -21.02
N LYS A 97 3.60 6.72 -20.58
CA LYS A 97 3.14 6.72 -19.17
C LYS A 97 2.99 5.31 -18.58
N ASP A 98 3.95 4.42 -18.76
CA ASP A 98 3.88 3.06 -18.19
C ASP A 98 4.32 3.07 -16.71
N PHE A 99 3.56 3.79 -15.89
CA PHE A 99 3.87 4.00 -14.47
C PHE A 99 3.65 2.75 -13.61
N ASP A 100 2.87 1.79 -14.10
CA ASP A 100 2.73 0.48 -13.48
C ASP A 100 4.06 -0.29 -13.49
N ILE A 101 4.80 -0.20 -14.60
CA ILE A 101 6.16 -0.76 -14.70
C ILE A 101 7.09 -0.05 -13.72
N LEU A 102 7.05 1.29 -13.67
CA LEU A 102 7.88 2.08 -12.75
C LEU A 102 7.60 1.73 -11.28
N TYR A 103 6.32 1.61 -10.91
CA TYR A 103 5.89 1.20 -9.59
C TYR A 103 6.38 -0.21 -9.25
N HIS A 104 6.28 -1.15 -10.20
CA HIS A 104 6.77 -2.51 -10.02
C HIS A 104 8.28 -2.57 -9.80
N ILE A 105 9.06 -1.82 -10.58
CA ILE A 105 10.52 -1.70 -10.39
C ILE A 105 10.82 -1.14 -8.99
N GLY A 106 10.12 -0.10 -8.55
CA GLY A 106 10.28 0.45 -7.20
C GLY A 106 10.02 -0.57 -6.10
N LEU A 107 9.00 -1.43 -6.25
CA LEU A 107 8.75 -2.51 -5.31
C LEU A 107 9.86 -3.56 -5.30
N LEU A 108 10.37 -3.95 -6.48
CA LEU A 108 11.46 -4.93 -6.60
C LEU A 108 12.76 -4.42 -5.96
N ASP A 109 13.09 -3.15 -6.18
CA ASP A 109 14.25 -2.50 -5.55
C ASP A 109 14.15 -2.59 -4.01
N LEU A 110 13.00 -2.24 -3.43
CA LEU A 110 12.78 -2.30 -1.98
C LEU A 110 12.70 -3.73 -1.43
N GLN A 111 12.31 -4.71 -2.25
CA GLN A 111 12.35 -6.12 -1.89
C GLN A 111 13.78 -6.68 -1.88
N GLY A 112 14.66 -6.12 -2.72
CA GLY A 112 16.08 -6.46 -2.82
C GLY A 112 17.00 -5.62 -1.93
N ASP A 113 16.49 -4.60 -1.25
CA ASP A 113 17.25 -3.63 -0.45
C ASP A 113 18.19 -4.30 0.56
N GLU A 114 19.37 -3.75 0.85
CA GLU A 114 20.31 -4.38 1.79
C GLU A 114 19.77 -4.38 3.25
N ASN A 115 18.94 -3.40 3.61
CA ASN A 115 18.32 -3.27 4.91
C ASN A 115 17.19 -4.29 5.10
N VAL A 116 17.43 -5.26 5.99
CA VAL A 116 16.47 -6.32 6.35
C VAL A 116 15.11 -5.76 6.77
N SER A 117 15.07 -4.61 7.44
CA SER A 117 13.83 -3.98 7.89
C SER A 117 13.02 -3.46 6.71
N ILE A 118 13.66 -2.81 5.73
CA ILE A 118 13.01 -2.34 4.50
C ILE A 118 12.50 -3.54 3.70
N ARG A 119 13.35 -4.54 3.43
CA ARG A 119 12.92 -5.78 2.75
C ARG A 119 11.73 -6.45 3.43
N GLY A 120 11.72 -6.46 4.76
CA GLY A 120 10.64 -7.04 5.56
C GLY A 120 9.29 -6.35 5.33
N ILE A 121 9.29 -5.03 5.16
CA ILE A 121 8.10 -4.22 4.88
C ILE A 121 7.54 -4.52 3.49
N PHE A 122 8.42 -4.66 2.48
CA PHE A 122 8.01 -4.80 1.08
C PHE A 122 7.93 -6.25 0.59
N LYS A 123 8.18 -7.23 1.48
CA LYS A 123 8.09 -8.67 1.19
C LYS A 123 6.75 -9.01 0.53
N LYS A 124 6.81 -9.83 -0.54
CA LYS A 124 5.64 -10.34 -1.25
C LYS A 124 4.73 -11.15 -0.30
N SER A 125 3.44 -10.93 -0.42
CA SER A 125 2.39 -11.56 0.39
C SER A 125 1.19 -11.98 -0.45
N ASP A 126 0.29 -12.78 0.13
CA ASP A 126 -1.00 -13.13 -0.45
C ASP A 126 -1.81 -11.90 -0.89
N TYR A 127 -1.64 -10.79 -0.19
CA TYR A 127 -2.35 -9.54 -0.42
C TYR A 127 -1.88 -8.78 -1.67
N ASP A 128 -0.76 -9.19 -2.27
CA ASP A 128 -0.23 -8.59 -3.51
C ASP A 128 -0.83 -9.24 -4.77
N ILE A 129 -1.84 -10.09 -4.60
CA ILE A 129 -2.61 -10.66 -5.72
C ILE A 129 -3.32 -9.59 -6.53
N PHE A 130 -3.76 -8.52 -5.87
CA PHE A 130 -4.32 -7.34 -6.51
C PHE A 130 -3.18 -6.38 -6.87
N GLY A 131 -2.56 -6.61 -8.03
CA GLY A 131 -1.44 -5.79 -8.50
C GLY A 131 -1.86 -4.34 -8.78
N ILE A 132 -0.90 -3.41 -8.75
CA ILE A 132 -1.13 -2.05 -9.26
C ILE A 132 -0.97 -2.09 -10.77
N ASP A 133 -2.08 -2.00 -11.49
CA ASP A 133 -2.09 -1.92 -12.95
C ASP A 133 -1.95 -0.47 -13.44
N LYS A 134 -2.06 -0.26 -14.75
CA LYS A 134 -1.86 1.06 -15.36
C LYS A 134 -2.77 2.15 -14.78
N GLU A 135 -4.05 1.84 -14.58
CA GLU A 135 -5.04 2.78 -14.06
C GLU A 135 -4.70 3.20 -12.63
N LEU A 136 -4.42 2.21 -11.75
CA LEU A 136 -4.06 2.50 -10.37
C LEU A 136 -2.70 3.19 -10.26
N ALA A 137 -1.74 2.86 -11.14
CA ALA A 137 -0.45 3.52 -11.18
C ALA A 137 -0.56 4.99 -11.63
N ASP A 138 -1.36 5.27 -12.66
CA ASP A 138 -1.66 6.63 -13.11
C ASP A 138 -2.26 7.45 -11.96
N LEU A 139 -3.22 6.89 -11.22
CA LEU A 139 -3.81 7.53 -10.05
C LEU A 139 -2.77 7.81 -8.95
N ILE A 140 -1.89 6.84 -8.66
CA ILE A 140 -0.81 7.03 -7.67
C ILE A 140 0.10 8.20 -8.09
N ILE A 141 0.52 8.24 -9.35
CA ILE A 141 1.40 9.29 -9.84
C ILE A 141 0.70 10.66 -9.81
N GLU A 142 -0.54 10.75 -10.29
CA GLU A 142 -1.31 12.00 -10.26
C GLU A 142 -1.44 12.55 -8.84
N LYS A 143 -1.75 11.69 -7.87
CA LYS A 143 -2.06 12.13 -6.51
C LYS A 143 -0.82 12.37 -5.66
N PHE A 144 0.22 11.55 -5.77
CA PHE A 144 1.29 11.50 -4.77
C PHE A 144 2.67 11.98 -5.26
N SER A 145 2.86 12.21 -6.56
CA SER A 145 4.19 12.57 -7.10
C SER A 145 4.73 13.91 -6.61
N ALA A 146 3.86 14.93 -6.58
CA ALA A 146 4.18 16.28 -6.12
C ALA A 146 4.11 16.46 -4.59
N VAL A 147 3.64 15.43 -3.87
CA VAL A 147 3.55 15.48 -2.41
C VAL A 147 4.88 15.05 -1.81
N THR A 148 5.43 15.87 -0.92
CA THR A 148 6.63 15.52 -0.15
C THR A 148 6.24 14.72 1.09
N PHE A 149 6.88 13.58 1.34
CA PHE A 149 6.66 12.71 2.50
C PHE A 149 7.81 12.78 3.51
N GLY A 150 8.98 13.31 3.15
CA GLY A 150 10.22 13.19 3.94
C GLY A 150 10.16 13.74 5.36
N ASP A 151 9.32 14.76 5.59
CA ASP A 151 9.04 15.44 6.86
C ASP A 151 7.96 14.77 7.72
N LEU A 152 7.26 13.75 7.20
CA LEU A 152 6.28 13.00 7.99
C LEU A 152 6.98 12.28 9.13
N ARG A 153 6.49 12.49 10.35
CA ARG A 153 6.93 11.81 11.55
C ARG A 153 6.09 10.57 11.79
N ARG A 154 6.52 9.77 12.76
CA ARG A 154 5.81 8.56 13.20
C ARG A 154 4.35 8.87 13.56
N GLU A 155 4.14 9.94 14.32
CA GLU A 155 2.82 10.37 14.79
C GLU A 155 1.89 10.72 13.62
N ASP A 156 2.45 11.36 12.59
CA ASP A 156 1.71 11.77 11.40
C ASP A 156 1.23 10.53 10.62
N ILE A 157 2.07 9.49 10.49
CA ILE A 157 1.71 8.22 9.85
C ILE A 157 0.68 7.44 10.67
N ILE A 158 0.85 7.37 11.99
CA ILE A 158 -0.13 6.73 12.90
C ILE A 158 -1.48 7.44 12.75
N GLN A 159 -1.51 8.77 12.80
CA GLN A 159 -2.74 9.54 12.67
C GLN A 159 -3.40 9.32 11.31
N LEU A 160 -2.62 9.26 10.23
CA LEU A 160 -3.13 8.97 8.88
C LEU A 160 -3.85 7.60 8.84
N PHE A 161 -3.21 6.55 9.34
CA PHE A 161 -3.80 5.20 9.32
C PHE A 161 -4.91 5.00 10.36
N ASN A 162 -4.94 5.78 11.44
CA ASN A 162 -6.10 5.82 12.36
C ASN A 162 -7.34 6.44 11.70
N ARG A 163 -7.16 7.23 10.64
CA ARG A 163 -8.28 7.76 9.86
C ARG A 163 -8.73 6.83 8.73
N LEU A 164 -7.79 6.12 8.10
CA LEU A 164 -8.09 5.16 7.03
C LEU A 164 -8.60 3.81 7.54
N TYR A 165 -8.18 3.43 8.75
CA TYR A 165 -8.60 2.21 9.44
C TYR A 165 -8.87 2.55 10.90
N THR A 166 -10.12 2.99 11.16
CA THR A 166 -10.53 3.57 12.43
C THR A 166 -10.53 2.55 13.56
N LEU A 167 -10.63 3.02 14.81
CA LEU A 167 -10.77 2.12 15.97
C LEU A 167 -12.02 1.24 15.85
N GLU A 168 -13.13 1.80 15.35
CA GLU A 168 -14.36 1.05 15.11
C GLU A 168 -14.15 -0.04 14.05
N ASP A 169 -13.51 0.29 12.92
CA ASP A 169 -13.17 -0.68 11.89
C ASP A 169 -12.20 -1.76 12.41
N ARG A 170 -11.27 -1.40 13.28
CA ARG A 170 -10.34 -2.35 13.93
C ARG A 170 -11.07 -3.36 14.80
N GLU A 171 -12.06 -2.91 15.56
CA GLU A 171 -12.86 -3.79 16.41
C GLU A 171 -13.75 -4.74 15.59
N ILE A 172 -14.35 -4.24 14.50
CA ILE A 172 -15.28 -4.97 13.63
C ILE A 172 -14.51 -5.93 12.71
N MET A 173 -13.55 -5.43 11.95
CA MET A 173 -12.89 -6.17 10.87
C MET A 173 -11.71 -7.01 11.35
N ARG A 174 -11.03 -6.58 12.44
CA ARG A 174 -9.89 -7.27 13.06
C ARG A 174 -8.84 -7.74 12.06
N LEU A 175 -8.46 -6.86 11.13
CA LEU A 175 -7.63 -7.17 9.98
C LEU A 175 -6.24 -7.68 10.40
N GLU A 176 -5.73 -7.29 11.58
CA GLU A 176 -4.46 -7.80 12.11
C GLU A 176 -4.49 -9.30 12.36
N ALA A 177 -5.63 -9.85 12.79
CA ALA A 177 -5.81 -11.28 13.04
C ALA A 177 -6.33 -12.05 11.82
N PHE A 178 -6.83 -11.33 10.80
CA PHE A 178 -7.44 -11.93 9.61
C PHE A 178 -6.38 -12.45 8.62
N HIS A 179 -6.35 -13.77 8.36
CA HIS A 179 -5.58 -14.47 7.30
C HIS A 179 -4.13 -13.99 7.03
N LYS A 180 -3.11 -14.59 7.65
CA LYS A 180 -1.69 -14.25 7.39
C LYS A 180 -1.35 -12.75 7.57
N ASP A 181 -0.06 -12.43 7.50
CA ASP A 181 0.40 -11.05 7.64
C ASP A 181 0.38 -10.30 6.31
N ALA A 182 -0.07 -9.05 6.36
CA ALA A 182 0.13 -8.04 5.31
C ALA A 182 1.32 -7.16 5.73
N PRO A 183 2.54 -7.36 5.19
CA PRO A 183 3.75 -6.87 5.84
C PRO A 183 3.84 -5.35 6.03
N ALA A 184 3.45 -4.57 5.03
CA ALA A 184 3.51 -3.11 5.11
C ALA A 184 2.45 -2.56 6.08
N LEU A 185 1.20 -3.06 6.00
CA LEU A 185 0.17 -2.70 6.96
C LEU A 185 0.56 -3.09 8.39
N THR A 186 1.09 -4.30 8.56
CA THR A 186 1.54 -4.81 9.86
C THR A 186 2.66 -3.94 10.45
N TYR A 187 3.56 -3.45 9.59
CA TYR A 187 4.59 -2.51 10.02
C TYR A 187 3.98 -1.21 10.56
N ILE A 188 3.04 -0.61 9.81
CA ILE A 188 2.37 0.63 10.19
C ILE A 188 1.61 0.47 11.51
N LEU A 189 0.81 -0.58 11.66
CA LEU A 189 0.02 -0.80 12.88
C LEU A 189 0.90 -1.08 14.11
N LYS A 190 2.13 -1.58 13.90
CA LYS A 190 3.11 -1.74 14.97
C LYS A 190 3.83 -0.44 15.34
N LEU A 191 3.69 0.65 14.59
CA LEU A 191 4.35 1.92 14.91
C LEU A 191 3.89 2.51 16.24
N GLU A 192 2.64 2.24 16.67
CA GLU A 192 2.14 2.63 17.99
C GLU A 192 2.96 2.04 19.14
N LYS A 193 3.60 0.89 18.91
CA LYS A 193 4.42 0.17 19.89
C LYS A 193 5.92 0.31 19.65
N LYS A 194 6.33 0.94 18.54
CA LYS A 194 7.73 1.13 18.16
C LYS A 194 8.19 2.56 18.45
N ASN A 195 9.44 2.69 18.88
CA ASN A 195 10.03 4.01 19.17
C ASN A 195 10.65 4.69 17.94
N VAL A 196 10.78 4.00 16.81
CA VAL A 196 11.49 4.50 15.63
C VAL A 196 10.70 4.20 14.35
N LEU A 197 10.67 5.18 13.45
CA LEU A 197 10.16 5.08 12.10
C LEU A 197 11.34 4.94 11.13
N LEU A 198 11.36 3.81 10.43
CA LEU A 198 12.39 3.31 9.50
C LEU A 198 13.81 3.29 10.08
#